data_AF-A0A6A6NL04-F1
#
_entry.id   AF-A0A6A6NL04-F1
#
_cell.length_a   1.000
_cell.length_b   1.000
_cell.length_c   1.000
_cell.angle_alpha   90.00
_cell.angle_beta   90.00
_cell.angle_gamma   90.00
#
_symmetry.space_group_name_H-M   'P 1'
#
loop_
_entity.id
_entity.type
_entity.pdbx_description
1 polymer ?
#
loop_
_entity_poly.entity_id
_entity_poly.type
_entity_poly.pdbx_seq_one_letter_code
_entity_poly.pdbx_strand_id
1 'polypeptide(L)'
;MVLLFLEGAQYHKGGVREAQIRYKNEEHDTKHPGTWRNVLESLLISFSDQSIVTGQALLYVTYYWASCSISAYHYNLVCDLVLVSIVVHLCSITAVEQYLQNWWLGALRLALILLSFVFVGLVFVQRNTPEFPLSPPVIEDKNDTLLVRPAVCFMAENLTALYDDTVSAVKGGAKGIRKGLQSYIVLVVFFAAATVLSMAQAILGRDKFQRRMFQLRFALFWLRVAVAMAATVVSIMSIGNFSNLQTWMSVSGWFGEDDDDETTINEMPCTSDERNKRKSEEMMPKL
;
A
#
# COMPACT_ATOMS: atom_id res chain seq x y z
N MET A 1 -4.62 5.88 29.89
CA MET A 1 -3.37 5.87 29.11
C MET A 1 -2.11 5.90 29.98
N VAL A 2 -2.11 6.63 31.11
CA VAL A 2 -0.98 6.64 32.09
C VAL A 2 -0.93 5.37 32.97
N LEU A 3 -2.05 4.66 33.15
CA LEU A 3 -2.10 3.42 33.95
C LEU A 3 -1.53 2.17 33.25
N LEU A 4 -1.38 2.17 31.91
CA LEU A 4 -0.72 1.08 31.18
C LEU A 4 0.82 1.17 31.21
N PHE A 5 1.38 2.29 31.67
CA PHE A 5 2.82 2.48 31.77
C PHE A 5 3.40 1.95 33.10
N LEU A 6 2.58 1.77 34.14
CA LEU A 6 3.05 1.37 35.47
C LEU A 6 3.08 -0.15 35.68
N GLU A 7 2.27 -0.94 34.96
CA GLU A 7 2.37 -2.42 35.01
C GLU A 7 3.55 -2.97 34.19
N GLY A 8 4.12 -2.20 33.25
CA GLY A 8 5.30 -2.59 32.48
C GLY A 8 6.62 -2.61 33.28
N ALA A 9 6.67 -1.95 34.44
CA ALA A 9 7.92 -1.82 35.22
C ALA A 9 8.20 -2.99 36.18
N GLN A 10 7.18 -3.78 36.55
CA GLN A 10 7.35 -4.93 37.46
C GLN A 10 7.75 -6.23 36.74
N TYR A 11 7.44 -6.36 35.44
CA TYR A 11 7.81 -7.54 34.64
C TYR A 11 9.26 -7.53 34.12
N HIS A 12 10.00 -6.43 34.34
CA HIS A 12 11.27 -6.17 33.66
C HIS A 12 12.52 -6.69 34.42
N LYS A 13 12.41 -7.13 35.68
CA LYS A 13 13.60 -7.59 36.44
C LYS A 13 13.87 -9.10 36.36
N GLY A 14 12.88 -9.93 36.05
CA GLY A 14 13.05 -11.37 35.83
C GLY A 14 13.46 -11.74 34.40
N GLY A 15 12.92 -11.04 33.39
CA GLY A 15 13.13 -11.37 31.97
C GLY A 15 14.50 -11.00 31.40
N VAL A 16 15.20 -10.01 31.98
CA VAL A 16 16.48 -9.55 31.44
C VAL A 16 17.59 -10.60 31.64
N ARG A 17 17.58 -11.34 32.75
CA ARG A 17 18.58 -12.39 33.01
C ARG A 17 18.38 -13.61 32.11
N GLU A 18 17.14 -14.00 31.83
CA GLU A 18 16.85 -15.08 30.89
C GLU A 18 17.06 -14.67 29.43
N ALA A 19 16.75 -13.42 29.07
CA ALA A 19 17.06 -12.89 27.73
C ALA A 19 18.58 -12.85 27.49
N GLN A 20 19.37 -12.49 28.50
CA GLN A 20 20.83 -12.44 28.40
C GLN A 20 21.47 -13.84 28.37
N ILE A 21 20.89 -14.83 29.05
CA ILE A 21 21.30 -16.24 28.95
C ILE A 21 20.92 -16.83 27.58
N ARG A 22 19.77 -16.46 27.03
CA ARG A 22 19.36 -16.89 25.68
C ARG A 22 20.24 -16.26 24.59
N TYR A 23 20.57 -14.98 24.73
CA TYR A 23 21.50 -14.27 23.83
C TYR A 23 22.92 -14.88 23.86
N LYS A 24 23.42 -15.23 25.05
CA LYS A 24 24.75 -15.84 25.23
C LYS A 24 24.83 -17.28 24.72
N ASN A 25 23.72 -18.02 24.73
CA ASN A 25 23.65 -19.35 24.12
C ASN A 25 23.47 -19.29 22.59
N GLU A 26 22.87 -18.23 22.05
CA GLU A 26 22.82 -17.98 20.60
C GLU A 26 24.18 -17.60 20.01
N GLU A 27 25.06 -17.00 20.81
CA GLU A 27 26.42 -16.59 20.38
C GLU A 27 27.34 -17.80 20.14
N HIS A 28 27.15 -18.92 20.85
CA HIS A 28 28.00 -20.11 20.73
C HIS A 28 27.61 -21.07 19.59
N ASP A 29 26.48 -20.82 18.89
CA ASP A 29 26.03 -21.63 17.75
C ASP A 29 26.31 -20.96 16.38
N THR A 30 27.10 -19.88 16.38
CA THR A 30 27.39 -19.00 15.21
C THR A 30 28.42 -19.54 14.22
N LYS A 31 28.60 -20.86 14.10
CA LYS A 31 29.41 -21.47 13.04
C LYS A 31 28.61 -22.07 11.88
N HIS A 32 27.32 -21.74 11.76
CA HIS A 32 26.46 -22.27 10.69
C HIS A 32 25.95 -21.20 9.71
N PRO A 33 25.73 -21.55 8.42
CA PRO A 33 25.38 -20.65 7.29
C PRO A 33 24.03 -19.91 7.39
N GLY A 34 23.44 -19.78 8.59
CA GLY A 34 22.18 -19.08 8.86
C GLY A 34 22.31 -17.59 9.16
N THR A 35 23.51 -17.05 9.33
CA THR A 35 23.73 -15.64 9.76
C THR A 35 23.06 -14.63 8.82
N TRP A 36 23.22 -14.80 7.51
CA TRP A 36 22.62 -13.90 6.52
C TRP A 36 21.10 -13.94 6.52
N ARG A 37 20.49 -15.10 6.76
CA ARG A 37 19.03 -15.23 6.83
C ARG A 37 18.47 -14.42 7.99
N ASN A 38 19.09 -14.51 9.17
CA ASN A 38 18.64 -13.79 10.36
C ASN A 38 18.79 -12.26 10.19
N VAL A 39 19.86 -11.82 9.51
CA VAL A 39 20.06 -10.40 9.16
C VAL A 39 18.98 -9.92 8.19
N LEU A 40 18.73 -10.67 7.10
CA LEU A 40 17.70 -10.32 6.13
C LEU A 40 16.30 -10.31 6.76
N GLU A 41 15.99 -11.27 7.61
CA GLU A 41 14.73 -11.31 8.35
C GLU A 41 14.56 -10.06 9.24
N SER A 42 15.61 -9.68 9.98
CA SER A 42 15.61 -8.49 10.82
C SER A 42 15.45 -7.20 10.01
N LEU A 43 16.15 -7.08 8.88
CA LEU A 43 16.04 -5.94 7.97
C LEU A 43 14.64 -5.83 7.37
N LEU A 44 14.08 -6.95 6.91
CA LEU A 44 12.76 -6.98 6.29
C LEU A 44 11.67 -6.61 7.31
N ILE A 45 11.79 -7.09 8.55
CA ILE A 45 10.93 -6.70 9.67
C ILE A 45 11.03 -5.18 9.93
N SER A 46 12.25 -4.64 10.00
CA SER A 46 12.49 -3.20 10.23
C SER A 46 11.92 -2.33 9.09
N PHE A 47 12.16 -2.72 7.83
CA PHE A 47 11.62 -2.01 6.67
C PHE A 47 10.09 -2.06 6.63
N SER A 48 9.49 -3.19 6.98
CA SER A 48 8.04 -3.32 7.07
C SER A 48 7.47 -2.36 8.13
N ASP A 49 8.08 -2.26 9.31
CA ASP A 49 7.60 -1.34 10.35
C ASP A 49 7.71 0.13 9.94
N GLN A 50 8.83 0.51 9.32
CA GLN A 50 9.01 1.85 8.78
C GLN A 50 7.99 2.14 7.67
N SER A 51 7.73 1.18 6.77
CA SER A 51 6.80 1.35 5.66
C SER A 51 5.34 1.41 6.13
N ILE A 52 4.97 0.75 7.23
CA ILE A 52 3.65 0.91 7.86
C ILE A 52 3.47 2.37 8.27
N VAL A 53 4.43 2.93 9.02
CA VAL A 53 4.31 4.28 9.58
C VAL A 53 4.29 5.33 8.46
N THR A 54 5.20 5.22 7.49
CA THR A 54 5.28 6.18 6.38
C THR A 54 4.09 6.04 5.44
N GLY A 55 3.68 4.83 5.09
CA GLY A 55 2.50 4.58 4.25
C GLY A 55 1.22 5.10 4.87
N GLN A 56 1.03 4.88 6.18
CA GLN A 56 -0.12 5.41 6.92
C GLN A 56 -0.10 6.94 7.01
N ALA A 57 1.05 7.55 7.29
CA ALA A 57 1.18 9.00 7.30
C ALA A 57 0.83 9.61 5.92
N LEU A 58 1.33 9.02 4.83
CA LEU A 58 1.01 9.45 3.47
C LEU A 58 -0.49 9.33 3.16
N LEU A 59 -1.11 8.21 3.52
CA LEU A 59 -2.54 8.00 3.34
C LEU A 59 -3.37 8.98 4.16
N TYR A 60 -3.00 9.19 5.42
CA TYR A 60 -3.68 10.13 6.32
C TYR A 60 -3.60 11.57 5.80
N VAL A 61 -2.41 12.01 5.40
CA VAL A 61 -2.22 13.36 4.83
C VAL A 61 -3.01 13.51 3.53
N THR A 62 -2.94 12.53 2.63
CA THR A 62 -3.64 12.58 1.34
C THR A 62 -5.16 12.61 1.50
N TYR A 63 -5.69 11.87 2.47
CA TYR A 63 -7.13 11.78 2.68
C TYR A 63 -7.72 12.96 3.46
N TYR A 64 -7.08 13.39 4.55
CA TYR A 64 -7.65 14.39 5.45
C TYR A 64 -7.11 15.80 5.25
N TRP A 65 -5.82 15.95 4.95
CA TRP A 65 -5.16 17.26 4.95
C TRP A 65 -5.04 17.87 3.56
N ALA A 66 -4.62 17.06 2.58
CA ALA A 66 -4.29 17.52 1.24
C ALA A 66 -5.36 17.18 0.20
N SER A 67 -6.55 16.70 0.59
CA SER A 67 -7.55 16.19 -0.34
C SER A 67 -7.99 17.22 -1.40
N CYS A 68 -8.11 18.50 -1.01
CA CYS A 68 -8.52 19.57 -1.92
C CYS A 68 -7.37 20.22 -2.70
N SER A 69 -6.13 20.12 -2.22
CA SER A 69 -4.96 20.80 -2.80
C SER A 69 -4.02 19.87 -3.56
N ILE A 70 -4.14 18.55 -3.37
CA ILE A 70 -3.27 17.58 -4.04
C ILE A 70 -3.64 17.48 -5.52
N SER A 71 -2.67 17.68 -6.40
CA SER A 71 -2.86 17.45 -7.84
C SER A 71 -3.01 15.95 -8.15
N ALA A 72 -3.67 15.62 -9.26
CA ALA A 72 -3.81 14.25 -9.73
C ALA A 72 -2.45 13.54 -9.93
N TYR A 73 -1.42 14.29 -10.32
CA TYR A 73 -0.03 13.84 -10.38
C TYR A 73 0.48 13.33 -9.03
N HIS A 74 0.46 14.17 -7.99
CA HIS A 74 0.94 13.79 -6.66
C HIS A 74 0.11 12.64 -6.07
N TYR A 75 -1.19 12.62 -6.34
CA TYR A 75 -2.06 11.53 -5.93
C TYR A 75 -1.66 10.19 -6.55
N ASN A 76 -1.28 10.17 -7.84
CA ASN A 76 -0.76 8.96 -8.49
C ASN A 76 0.56 8.49 -7.88
N LEU A 77 1.48 9.41 -7.59
CA LEU A 77 2.74 9.08 -6.92
C LEU A 77 2.50 8.45 -5.54
N VAL A 78 1.60 9.04 -4.74
CA VAL A 78 1.22 8.48 -3.44
C VAL A 78 0.64 7.08 -3.61
N CYS A 79 -0.25 6.86 -4.58
CA CYS A 79 -0.82 5.54 -4.85
C CYS A 79 0.27 4.50 -5.17
N ASP A 80 1.24 4.85 -6.01
CA ASP A 80 2.32 3.94 -6.40
C ASP A 80 3.26 3.63 -5.23
N LEU A 81 3.62 4.64 -4.42
CA LEU A 81 4.44 4.47 -3.21
C LEU A 81 3.75 3.59 -2.16
N VAL A 82 2.47 3.82 -1.92
CA VAL A 82 1.67 3.05 -0.96
C VAL A 82 1.48 1.61 -1.45
N LEU A 83 1.33 1.41 -2.75
CA LEU A 83 1.23 0.07 -3.34
C LEU A 83 2.55 -0.71 -3.20
N VAL A 84 3.70 -0.05 -3.33
CA VAL A 84 5.01 -0.65 -3.00
C VAL A 84 5.09 -0.99 -1.50
N SER A 85 4.56 -0.16 -0.60
CA SER A 85 4.49 -0.49 0.83
C SER A 85 3.67 -1.76 1.11
N ILE A 86 2.53 -1.94 0.42
CA ILE A 86 1.76 -3.18 0.51
C ILE A 86 2.61 -4.39 0.11
N VAL A 87 3.37 -4.28 -0.99
CA VAL A 87 4.25 -5.35 -1.44
C VAL A 87 5.27 -5.71 -0.36
N VAL A 88 5.87 -4.72 0.32
CA VAL A 88 6.80 -4.96 1.45
C VAL A 88 6.11 -5.71 2.59
N HIS A 89 4.87 -5.34 2.96
CA HIS A 89 4.12 -6.06 3.99
C HIS A 89 3.82 -7.51 3.61
N LEU A 90 3.46 -7.74 2.34
CA LEU A 90 3.19 -9.08 1.82
C LEU A 90 4.46 -9.94 1.80
N CYS A 91 5.59 -9.38 1.36
CA CYS A 91 6.91 -10.01 1.46
C CYS A 91 7.28 -10.33 2.92
N SER A 92 6.97 -9.43 3.86
CA SER A 92 7.24 -9.63 5.28
C SER A 92 6.46 -10.79 5.87
N ILE A 93 5.16 -10.88 5.60
CA ILE A 93 4.31 -11.96 6.11
C ILE A 93 4.70 -13.32 5.51
N THR A 94 5.15 -13.34 4.25
CA THR A 94 5.53 -14.59 3.58
C THR A 94 6.93 -15.08 3.93
N ALA A 95 7.88 -14.18 4.16
CA ALA A 95 9.28 -14.50 4.44
C ALA A 95 9.53 -14.88 5.91
N VAL A 96 8.82 -14.24 6.86
CA VAL A 96 9.05 -14.41 8.30
C VAL A 96 8.22 -15.59 8.81
N GLU A 97 8.87 -16.73 9.07
CA GLU A 97 8.18 -17.95 9.55
C GLU A 97 7.69 -17.82 10.99
N GLN A 98 8.26 -16.90 11.77
CA GLN A 98 7.96 -16.71 13.19
C GLN A 98 7.15 -15.44 13.47
N TYR A 99 6.43 -14.95 12.47
CA TYR A 99 5.73 -13.67 12.54
C TYR A 99 4.73 -13.58 13.72
N LEU A 100 4.11 -14.71 14.09
CA LEU A 100 3.13 -14.81 15.17
C LEU A 100 3.69 -15.42 16.47
N GLN A 101 5.01 -15.49 16.64
CA GLN A 101 5.61 -16.08 17.86
C GLN A 101 5.16 -15.35 19.12
N ASN A 102 5.11 -14.01 19.08
CA ASN A 102 4.45 -13.18 20.08
C ASN A 102 3.08 -12.79 19.55
N TRP A 103 2.04 -13.52 19.96
CA TRP A 103 0.70 -13.36 19.42
C TRP A 103 0.17 -11.93 19.49
N TRP A 104 0.49 -11.18 20.56
CA TRP A 104 0.04 -9.79 20.73
C TRP A 104 0.69 -8.82 19.74
N LEU A 105 2.02 -8.90 19.60
CA LEU A 105 2.76 -8.05 18.66
C LEU A 105 2.42 -8.41 17.21
N GLY A 106 2.33 -9.71 16.90
CA GLY A 106 1.95 -10.20 15.59
C GLY A 106 0.53 -9.79 15.21
N ALA A 107 -0.43 -9.89 16.14
CA ALA A 107 -1.80 -9.45 15.93
C ALA A 107 -1.90 -7.93 15.72
N LEU A 108 -1.18 -7.12 16.52
CA LEU A 108 -1.13 -5.67 16.33
C LEU A 108 -0.59 -5.31 14.94
N ARG A 109 0.53 -5.92 14.53
CA ARG A 109 1.12 -5.65 13.22
C ARG A 109 0.18 -6.08 12.08
N LEU A 110 -0.45 -7.25 12.20
CA LEU A 110 -1.42 -7.70 11.21
C LEU A 110 -2.63 -6.76 11.13
N ALA A 111 -3.11 -6.25 12.26
CA ALA A 111 -4.19 -5.27 12.30
C ALA A 111 -3.79 -3.94 11.62
N LEU A 112 -2.57 -3.46 11.85
CA LEU A 112 -2.04 -2.27 11.17
C LEU A 112 -1.91 -2.47 9.66
N ILE A 113 -1.44 -3.63 9.22
CA ILE A 113 -1.35 -3.95 7.78
C ILE A 113 -2.75 -4.04 7.17
N LEU A 114 -3.70 -4.72 7.83
CA LEU A 114 -5.09 -4.77 7.38
C LEU A 114 -5.70 -3.37 7.26
N LEU A 115 -5.46 -2.50 8.25
CA LEU A 115 -5.87 -1.11 8.20
C LEU A 115 -5.24 -0.38 7.01
N SER A 116 -3.95 -0.61 6.71
CA SER A 116 -3.30 -0.09 5.51
C SER A 116 -4.06 -0.54 4.26
N PHE A 117 -4.29 -1.84 4.09
CA PHE A 117 -5.03 -2.38 2.93
C PHE A 117 -6.40 -1.74 2.74
N VAL A 118 -7.14 -1.48 3.82
CA VAL A 118 -8.44 -0.79 3.76
C VAL A 118 -8.27 0.63 3.24
N PHE A 119 -7.36 1.42 3.80
CA PHE A 119 -7.12 2.79 3.36
C PHE A 119 -6.64 2.87 1.90
N VAL A 120 -5.75 1.96 1.48
CA VAL A 120 -5.34 1.87 0.08
C VAL A 120 -6.53 1.54 -0.80
N GLY A 121 -7.38 0.59 -0.39
CA GLY A 121 -8.59 0.24 -1.13
C GLY A 121 -9.51 1.43 -1.33
N LEU A 122 -9.73 2.25 -0.30
CA LEU A 122 -10.54 3.47 -0.38
C LEU A 122 -9.97 4.46 -1.40
N VAL A 123 -8.67 4.73 -1.34
CA VAL A 123 -7.95 5.61 -2.28
C VAL A 123 -8.06 5.08 -3.72
N PHE A 124 -7.85 3.79 -3.93
CA PHE A 124 -7.93 3.19 -5.27
C PHE A 124 -9.35 3.15 -5.83
N VAL A 125 -10.35 2.92 -4.98
CA VAL A 125 -11.77 2.99 -5.35
C VAL A 125 -12.11 4.41 -5.79
N GLN A 126 -11.76 5.44 -5.01
CA GLN A 126 -11.95 6.85 -5.38
C GLN A 126 -11.27 7.23 -6.71
N ARG A 127 -10.11 6.65 -7.00
CA ARG A 127 -9.36 6.84 -8.25
C ARG A 127 -9.99 6.12 -9.46
N ASN A 128 -10.91 5.18 -9.24
CA ASN A 128 -11.46 4.33 -10.29
C ASN A 128 -12.57 5.03 -11.11
N THR A 129 -12.37 6.30 -11.48
CA THR A 129 -13.28 7.06 -12.35
C THR A 129 -12.74 7.15 -13.76
N PRO A 130 -13.58 7.14 -14.82
CA PRO A 130 -13.13 7.20 -16.20
C PRO A 130 -12.27 8.44 -16.53
N GLU A 131 -12.52 9.54 -15.84
CA GLU A 131 -11.89 10.83 -16.08
C GLU A 131 -10.53 10.97 -15.40
N PHE A 132 -10.18 10.10 -14.44
CA PHE A 132 -8.93 10.21 -13.69
C PHE A 132 -7.72 9.96 -14.61
N PRO A 133 -6.77 10.91 -14.74
CA PRO A 133 -5.61 10.75 -15.60
C PRO A 133 -4.58 9.82 -14.94
N LEU A 134 -4.35 8.65 -15.55
CA LEU A 134 -3.40 7.64 -15.07
C LEU A 134 -2.07 7.63 -15.83
N SER A 135 -1.99 8.31 -16.97
CA SER A 135 -0.81 8.29 -17.83
C SER A 135 -0.50 9.70 -18.30
N PRO A 136 0.80 10.03 -18.45
CA PRO A 136 1.19 11.34 -18.95
C PRO A 136 0.62 11.55 -20.37
N PRO A 137 0.09 12.74 -20.69
CA PRO A 137 -0.33 13.07 -22.05
C PRO A 137 0.88 13.16 -22.98
N VAL A 138 0.62 13.01 -24.28
CA VAL A 138 1.63 13.29 -25.32
C VAL A 138 1.94 14.79 -25.26
N ILE A 139 3.23 15.16 -25.36
CA ILE A 139 3.80 16.47 -24.99
C ILE A 139 3.28 17.65 -25.86
N GLU A 140 2.45 17.40 -26.86
CA GLU A 140 2.01 18.42 -27.82
C GLU A 140 1.20 19.57 -27.16
N ASP A 141 0.45 19.28 -26.08
CA ASP A 141 -0.37 20.27 -25.38
C ASP A 141 0.15 20.54 -23.95
N LYS A 142 1.17 21.42 -23.84
CA LYS A 142 1.79 21.77 -22.54
C LYS A 142 0.86 22.53 -21.58
N ASN A 143 -0.11 23.28 -22.12
CA ASN A 143 -0.82 24.31 -21.36
C ASN A 143 -2.09 23.82 -20.63
N ASP A 144 -2.61 22.63 -20.92
CA ASP A 144 -3.81 22.11 -20.25
C ASP A 144 -3.70 20.63 -19.90
N THR A 145 -2.82 20.32 -18.95
CA THR A 145 -2.63 18.93 -18.51
C THR A 145 -3.55 18.61 -17.33
N LEU A 146 -4.41 17.60 -17.51
CA LEU A 146 -5.32 17.12 -16.46
C LEU A 146 -4.58 16.61 -15.20
N LEU A 147 -3.28 16.26 -15.32
CA LEU A 147 -2.47 15.77 -14.21
C LEU A 147 -2.17 16.85 -13.16
N VAL A 148 -2.08 18.12 -13.56
CA VAL A 148 -1.78 19.23 -12.64
C VAL A 148 -3.03 19.70 -11.90
N ARG A 149 -4.21 19.39 -12.42
CA ARG A 149 -5.48 19.75 -11.77
C ARG A 149 -5.67 19.02 -10.44
N PRO A 150 -6.39 19.61 -9.47
CA PRO A 150 -6.66 18.98 -8.18
C PRO A 150 -7.36 17.62 -8.35
N ALA A 151 -6.90 16.60 -7.62
CA ALA A 151 -7.41 15.24 -7.73
C ALA A 151 -8.90 15.13 -7.35
N VAL A 152 -9.36 15.97 -6.42
CA VAL A 152 -10.77 16.05 -5.97
C VAL A 152 -11.75 16.35 -7.11
N CYS A 153 -11.28 17.01 -8.18
CA CYS A 153 -12.11 17.29 -9.35
C CYS A 153 -12.41 16.02 -10.18
N PHE A 154 -11.70 14.91 -9.96
CA PHE A 154 -11.90 13.62 -10.63
C PHE A 154 -12.49 12.53 -9.72
N MET A 155 -12.62 12.79 -8.41
CA MET A 155 -13.15 11.82 -7.46
C MET A 155 -14.68 11.80 -7.49
N ALA A 156 -15.28 10.61 -7.37
CA ALA A 156 -16.73 10.49 -7.29
C ALA A 156 -17.27 11.04 -5.95
N GLU A 157 -18.40 11.77 -6.02
CA GLU A 157 -19.08 12.31 -4.83
C GLU A 157 -19.73 11.23 -3.98
N ASN A 158 -20.15 10.12 -4.60
CA ASN A 158 -20.86 9.05 -3.93
C ASN A 158 -20.06 7.75 -3.90
N LEU A 159 -19.51 7.44 -2.73
CA LEU A 159 -18.69 6.24 -2.50
C LEU A 159 -19.47 4.94 -2.71
N THR A 160 -20.78 4.92 -2.42
CA THR A 160 -21.60 3.71 -2.54
C THR A 160 -21.83 3.32 -3.99
N ALA A 161 -22.11 4.29 -4.86
CA ALA A 161 -22.24 4.06 -6.30
C ALA A 161 -20.94 3.51 -6.90
N LEU A 162 -19.80 4.06 -6.47
CA LEU A 162 -18.47 3.65 -6.93
C LEU A 162 -18.10 2.23 -6.44
N TYR A 163 -18.51 1.89 -5.22
CA TYR A 163 -18.36 0.55 -4.67
C TYR A 163 -19.18 -0.47 -5.47
N ASP A 164 -20.45 -0.17 -5.76
CA ASP A 164 -21.33 -1.07 -6.52
C ASP A 164 -20.83 -1.28 -7.95
N ASP A 165 -20.32 -0.23 -8.61
CA ASP A 165 -19.70 -0.33 -9.92
C ASP A 165 -18.42 -1.18 -9.87
N THR A 166 -17.57 -0.97 -8.86
CA THR A 166 -16.35 -1.75 -8.65
C THR A 166 -16.67 -3.23 -8.41
N VAL A 167 -17.64 -3.54 -7.55
CA VAL A 167 -18.07 -4.92 -7.27
C VAL A 167 -18.67 -5.55 -8.52
N SER A 168 -19.43 -4.80 -9.29
CA SER A 168 -20.02 -5.26 -10.55
C SER A 168 -18.96 -5.53 -11.61
N ALA A 169 -17.93 -4.68 -11.73
CA ALA A 169 -16.79 -4.88 -12.62
C ALA A 169 -15.97 -6.11 -12.22
N VAL A 170 -15.77 -6.34 -10.92
CA VAL A 170 -15.10 -7.55 -10.41
C VAL A 170 -15.91 -8.80 -10.74
N LYS A 171 -17.24 -8.76 -10.62
CA LYS A 171 -18.14 -9.88 -10.97
C LYS A 171 -18.24 -10.11 -12.48
N GLY A 172 -18.23 -9.04 -13.28
CA GLY A 172 -18.37 -9.05 -14.74
C GLY A 172 -17.10 -9.45 -15.50
N GLY A 173 -15.99 -9.67 -14.80
CA GLY A 173 -14.71 -10.02 -15.38
C GLY A 173 -13.87 -8.79 -15.77
N ALA A 174 -12.56 -9.00 -15.90
CA ALA A 174 -11.52 -7.97 -15.87
C ALA A 174 -11.57 -6.88 -16.96
N LYS A 175 -12.55 -6.86 -17.88
CA LYS A 175 -12.57 -5.94 -19.04
C LYS A 175 -12.81 -4.46 -18.68
N GLY A 176 -13.29 -4.16 -17.47
CA GLY A 176 -13.52 -2.78 -17.01
C GLY A 176 -12.56 -2.29 -15.91
N ILE A 177 -11.66 -3.14 -15.41
CA ILE A 177 -10.83 -2.79 -14.25
C ILE A 177 -9.65 -1.94 -14.72
N ARG A 178 -9.56 -0.69 -14.23
CA ARG A 178 -8.43 0.19 -14.52
C ARG A 178 -7.11 -0.39 -13.99
N LYS A 179 -6.01 -0.15 -14.71
CA LYS A 179 -4.68 -0.75 -14.46
C LYS A 179 -4.24 -0.70 -12.98
N GLY A 180 -4.52 0.42 -12.29
CA GLY A 180 -4.18 0.57 -10.87
C GLY A 180 -4.98 -0.34 -9.94
N LEU A 181 -6.30 -0.39 -10.12
CA LEU A 181 -7.19 -1.20 -9.27
C LEU A 181 -6.94 -2.70 -9.46
N GLN A 182 -6.58 -3.11 -10.68
CA GLN A 182 -6.23 -4.50 -10.98
C GLN A 182 -5.04 -4.98 -10.14
N SER A 183 -3.95 -4.21 -10.10
CA SER A 183 -2.77 -4.54 -9.30
C SER A 183 -3.09 -4.64 -7.81
N TYR A 184 -3.91 -3.72 -7.29
CA TYR A 184 -4.38 -3.76 -5.91
C TYR A 184 -5.20 -5.02 -5.60
N ILE A 185 -6.17 -5.38 -6.44
CA ILE A 185 -7.01 -6.59 -6.24
C ILE A 185 -6.13 -7.85 -6.21
N VAL A 186 -5.16 -7.95 -7.12
CA VAL A 186 -4.22 -9.08 -7.15
C VAL A 186 -3.46 -9.18 -5.82
N LEU A 187 -2.95 -8.06 -5.31
CA LEU A 187 -2.25 -8.03 -4.02
C LEU A 187 -3.16 -8.41 -2.84
N VAL A 188 -4.41 -7.96 -2.82
CA VAL A 188 -5.40 -8.32 -1.77
C VAL A 188 -5.66 -9.83 -1.76
N VAL A 189 -5.83 -10.45 -2.93
CA VAL A 189 -6.06 -11.91 -3.03
C VAL A 189 -4.86 -12.68 -2.48
N PHE A 190 -3.64 -12.30 -2.89
CA PHE A 190 -2.42 -12.94 -2.40
C PHE A 190 -2.19 -12.72 -0.91
N PHE A 191 -2.50 -11.52 -0.41
CA PHE A 191 -2.42 -11.21 1.01
C PHE A 191 -3.41 -12.06 1.82
N ALA A 192 -4.68 -12.13 1.41
CA ALA A 192 -5.67 -12.96 2.09
C ALA A 192 -5.25 -14.43 2.12
N ALA A 193 -4.76 -14.97 1.01
CA ALA A 193 -4.25 -16.34 0.93
C ALA A 193 -3.05 -16.56 1.88
N ALA A 194 -2.08 -15.65 1.88
CA ALA A 194 -0.92 -15.71 2.76
C ALA A 194 -1.31 -15.63 4.24
N THR A 195 -2.21 -14.71 4.61
CA THR A 195 -2.70 -14.54 5.98
C THR A 195 -3.45 -15.77 6.48
N VAL A 196 -4.37 -16.34 5.68
CA VAL A 196 -5.12 -17.55 6.06
C VAL A 196 -4.17 -18.72 6.31
N LEU A 197 -3.16 -18.89 5.47
CA LEU A 197 -2.17 -19.95 5.64
C LEU A 197 -1.27 -19.74 6.85
N SER A 198 -0.83 -18.51 7.11
CA SER A 198 -0.07 -18.17 8.32
C SER A 198 -0.90 -18.40 9.59
N MET A 199 -2.20 -18.07 9.57
CA MET A 199 -3.11 -18.38 10.67
C MET A 199 -3.33 -19.88 10.84
N ALA A 200 -3.52 -20.63 9.74
CA ALA A 200 -3.68 -22.08 9.80
C ALA A 200 -2.44 -22.78 10.39
N GLN A 201 -1.23 -22.31 10.05
CA GLN A 201 0.02 -22.78 10.63
C GLN A 201 0.10 -22.49 12.14
N ALA A 202 -0.32 -21.30 12.56
CA ALA A 202 -0.34 -20.93 13.98
C ALA A 202 -1.32 -21.79 14.79
N ILE A 203 -2.50 -22.09 14.25
CA ILE A 203 -3.56 -22.86 14.94
C ILE A 203 -3.24 -24.36 14.99
N LEU A 204 -2.77 -24.96 13.89
CA LEU A 204 -2.61 -26.42 13.79
C LEU A 204 -1.42 -26.96 14.61
N GLY A 205 -0.57 -26.08 15.15
CA GLY A 205 0.59 -26.44 15.95
C GLY A 205 1.69 -27.11 15.12
N ARG A 206 2.95 -26.75 15.38
CA ARG A 206 4.12 -27.16 14.58
C ARG A 206 4.25 -28.68 14.44
N ASP A 207 3.97 -29.43 15.52
CA ASP A 207 4.26 -30.87 15.59
C ASP A 207 3.25 -31.76 14.86
N LYS A 208 1.95 -31.47 14.97
CA LYS A 208 0.91 -32.26 14.28
C LYS A 208 0.88 -31.96 12.78
N PHE A 209 1.17 -30.72 12.42
CA PHE A 209 1.29 -30.26 11.04
C PHE A 209 2.44 -30.98 10.32
N GLN A 210 3.58 -31.16 10.99
CA GLN A 210 4.79 -31.71 10.38
C GLN A 210 4.65 -33.14 9.84
N ARG A 211 3.80 -34.00 10.44
CA ARG A 211 3.63 -35.41 9.98
C ARG A 211 2.70 -35.60 8.78
N ARG A 212 1.73 -34.72 8.55
CA ARG A 212 0.75 -34.87 7.45
C ARG A 212 1.07 -34.04 6.20
N MET A 213 2.01 -33.11 6.25
CA MET A 213 2.01 -31.97 5.32
C MET A 213 3.26 -31.86 4.43
N PHE A 214 3.70 -32.97 3.83
CA PHE A 214 4.59 -32.85 2.67
C PHE A 214 3.91 -32.07 1.54
N GLN A 215 2.65 -32.41 1.21
CA GLN A 215 1.87 -31.72 0.18
C GLN A 215 1.62 -30.25 0.49
N LEU A 216 1.32 -29.91 1.75
CA LEU A 216 1.06 -28.52 2.11
C LEU A 216 2.33 -27.68 2.27
N ARG A 217 3.47 -28.26 2.66
CA ARG A 217 4.77 -27.57 2.56
C ARG A 217 5.10 -27.23 1.11
N PHE A 218 4.85 -28.15 0.19
CA PHE A 218 5.00 -27.92 -1.24
C PHE A 218 4.06 -26.81 -1.72
N ALA A 219 2.77 -26.88 -1.37
CA ALA A 219 1.80 -25.83 -1.72
C ALA A 219 2.18 -24.46 -1.16
N LEU A 220 2.65 -24.39 0.10
CA LEU A 220 3.14 -23.17 0.74
C LEU A 220 4.37 -22.61 0.04
N PHE A 221 5.32 -23.47 -0.35
CA PHE A 221 6.48 -23.07 -1.11
C PHE A 221 6.07 -22.43 -2.44
N TRP A 222 5.18 -23.07 -3.20
CA TRP A 222 4.66 -22.50 -4.45
C TRP A 222 3.88 -21.22 -4.25
N LEU A 223 3.09 -21.12 -3.18
CA LEU A 223 2.41 -19.88 -2.88
C LEU A 223 3.41 -18.76 -2.57
N ARG A 224 4.44 -19.01 -1.75
CA ARG A 224 5.49 -18.03 -1.46
C ARG A 224 6.19 -17.57 -2.74
N VAL A 225 6.50 -18.49 -3.65
CA VAL A 225 7.09 -18.18 -4.96
C VAL A 225 6.12 -17.35 -5.82
N ALA A 226 4.84 -17.73 -5.88
CA ALA A 226 3.82 -17.00 -6.63
C ALA A 226 3.60 -15.59 -6.09
N VAL A 227 3.52 -15.44 -4.76
CA VAL A 227 3.41 -14.16 -4.07
C VAL A 227 4.63 -13.29 -4.36
N ALA A 228 5.84 -13.84 -4.25
CA ALA A 228 7.07 -13.13 -4.55
C ALA A 228 7.11 -12.66 -6.01
N MET A 229 6.75 -13.51 -6.97
CA MET A 229 6.67 -13.12 -8.38
C MET A 229 5.63 -12.02 -8.62
N ALA A 230 4.43 -12.15 -8.07
CA ALA A 230 3.38 -11.13 -8.20
C ALA A 230 3.82 -9.80 -7.59
N ALA A 231 4.39 -9.83 -6.39
CA ALA A 231 5.01 -8.69 -5.72
C ALA A 231 6.07 -8.02 -6.58
N THR A 232 7.00 -8.78 -7.16
CA THR A 232 8.06 -8.24 -8.02
C THR A 232 7.50 -7.59 -9.28
N VAL A 233 6.55 -8.24 -9.96
CA VAL A 233 5.91 -7.68 -11.16
C VAL A 233 5.21 -6.37 -10.83
N VAL A 234 4.42 -6.35 -9.77
CA VAL A 234 3.67 -5.17 -9.36
C VAL A 234 4.63 -4.03 -8.95
N SER A 235 5.70 -4.33 -8.21
CA SER A 235 6.71 -3.32 -7.85
C SER A 235 7.42 -2.75 -9.07
N ILE A 236 7.81 -3.57 -10.05
CA ILE A 236 8.45 -3.10 -11.29
C ILE A 236 7.49 -2.18 -12.07
N MET A 237 6.21 -2.56 -12.16
CA MET A 237 5.20 -1.74 -12.82
C MET A 237 4.98 -0.40 -12.11
N SER A 238 4.89 -0.40 -10.77
CA SER A 238 4.72 0.83 -9.98
C SER A 238 5.94 1.75 -10.10
N ILE A 239 7.16 1.20 -10.03
CA ILE A 239 8.39 1.98 -10.21
C ILE A 239 8.46 2.53 -11.64
N GLY A 240 8.10 1.74 -12.66
CA GLY A 240 8.06 2.20 -14.04
C GLY A 240 7.08 3.36 -14.26
N ASN A 241 5.88 3.28 -13.69
CA ASN A 241 4.89 4.36 -13.73
C ASN A 241 5.38 5.61 -13.01
N PHE A 242 5.94 5.45 -11.81
CA PHE A 242 6.54 6.52 -11.03
C PHE A 242 7.63 7.25 -11.83
N SER A 243 8.59 6.51 -12.38
CA SER A 243 9.68 7.07 -13.18
C SER A 243 9.15 7.78 -14.43
N ASN A 244 8.18 7.20 -15.13
CA ASN A 244 7.57 7.81 -16.32
C ASN A 244 6.88 9.13 -15.99
N LEU A 245 6.11 9.17 -14.90
CA LEU A 245 5.45 10.39 -14.41
C LEU A 245 6.49 11.46 -14.01
N GLN A 246 7.53 11.05 -13.29
CA GLN A 246 8.58 11.97 -12.85
C GLN A 246 9.36 12.56 -14.04
N THR A 247 9.76 11.73 -15.01
CA THR A 247 10.45 12.19 -16.22
C THR A 247 9.56 13.12 -17.04
N TRP A 248 8.27 12.78 -17.18
CA TRP A 248 7.32 13.66 -17.86
C TRP A 248 7.22 15.02 -17.15
N MET A 249 7.07 15.03 -15.83
CA MET A 249 6.97 16.27 -15.05
C MET A 249 8.26 17.11 -15.17
N SER A 250 9.44 16.50 -15.16
CA SER A 250 10.70 17.23 -15.36
C SER A 250 10.85 17.82 -16.76
N VAL A 251 10.37 17.14 -17.81
CA VAL A 251 10.51 17.61 -19.20
C VAL A 251 9.43 18.64 -19.57
N SER A 252 8.29 18.61 -18.89
CA SER A 252 7.15 19.47 -19.19
C SER A 252 7.38 20.97 -18.93
N GLY A 253 8.37 21.31 -18.09
CA GLY A 253 8.62 22.69 -17.65
C GLY A 253 7.68 23.19 -16.54
N TRP A 254 6.89 22.29 -15.93
CA TRP A 254 6.04 22.63 -14.77
C TRP A 254 6.84 22.92 -13.50
N PHE A 255 8.04 22.36 -13.36
CA PHE A 255 9.03 22.89 -12.43
C PHE A 255 9.68 24.08 -13.13
N GLY A 256 9.05 25.25 -13.03
CA GLY A 256 9.68 26.48 -13.51
C GLY A 256 11.06 26.64 -12.87
N GLU A 257 11.98 27.27 -13.60
CA GLU A 257 13.09 27.94 -12.92
C GLU A 257 12.42 29.00 -12.03
N ASP A 258 12.73 29.01 -10.74
CA ASP A 258 12.18 29.98 -9.77
C ASP A 258 12.70 31.38 -10.16
N ASP A 259 12.15 31.96 -11.22
CA ASP A 259 12.30 33.36 -11.52
C ASP A 259 11.50 34.08 -10.44
N ASP A 260 12.16 34.93 -9.65
CA ASP A 260 11.71 35.58 -8.41
C ASP A 260 10.41 36.42 -8.51
N ASP A 261 9.67 36.34 -9.62
CA ASP A 261 8.38 36.95 -9.80
C ASP A 261 7.32 36.13 -9.05
N GLU A 262 6.99 36.62 -7.86
CA GLU A 262 5.89 36.22 -6.96
C GLU A 262 4.54 36.21 -7.69
N THR A 263 4.37 35.27 -8.62
CA THR A 263 3.12 34.99 -9.28
C THR A 263 2.29 34.25 -8.26
N THR A 264 1.41 35.01 -7.61
CA THR A 264 0.27 34.50 -6.87
C THR A 264 -0.36 33.40 -7.71
N ILE A 265 -0.10 32.14 -7.32
CA ILE A 265 -0.86 30.98 -7.77
C ILE A 265 -2.25 31.25 -7.23
N ASN A 266 -3.05 31.99 -8.01
CA ASN A 266 -4.46 32.16 -7.76
C ASN A 266 -4.99 30.74 -7.66
N GLU A 267 -5.35 30.36 -6.43
CA GLU A 267 -6.00 29.10 -6.10
C GLU A 267 -7.08 28.91 -7.17
N MET A 268 -6.85 28.03 -8.15
CA MET A 268 -7.93 27.62 -9.06
C MET A 268 -8.85 26.83 -8.17
N PRO A 269 -9.94 27.43 -7.66
CA PRO A 269 -10.75 26.70 -6.73
C PRO A 269 -11.49 25.68 -7.61
N CYS A 270 -11.45 24.40 -7.26
CA CYS A 270 -12.52 23.47 -7.66
C CYS A 270 -13.80 23.99 -6.95
N THR A 271 -14.33 25.15 -7.36
CA THR A 271 -15.59 25.65 -6.83
C THR A 271 -16.64 24.64 -7.22
N SER A 272 -17.47 24.27 -6.25
CA SER A 272 -18.62 23.39 -6.45
C SER A 272 -19.52 23.87 -7.61
N ASP A 273 -19.45 25.17 -7.92
CA ASP A 273 -20.21 25.86 -8.95
C ASP A 273 -19.80 25.45 -10.38
N GLU A 274 -18.50 25.34 -10.70
CA GLU A 274 -18.08 24.84 -12.02
C GLU A 274 -18.47 23.37 -12.25
N ARG A 275 -18.47 22.57 -11.18
CA ARG A 275 -18.91 21.16 -11.25
C ARG A 275 -20.41 21.06 -11.53
N ASN A 276 -21.24 21.88 -10.87
CA ASN A 276 -22.67 21.95 -11.14
C ASN A 276 -22.97 22.45 -12.56
N LYS A 277 -22.18 23.41 -13.05
CA LYS A 277 -22.28 23.89 -14.42
C LYS A 277 -22.00 22.79 -15.44
N ARG A 278 -20.96 21.98 -15.25
CA ARG A 278 -20.63 20.86 -16.15
C ARG A 278 -21.71 19.74 -16.13
N LYS A 279 -22.25 19.40 -14.95
CA LYS A 279 -23.42 18.48 -14.84
C LYS A 279 -24.65 19.02 -15.58
N SER A 280 -24.87 20.33 -15.58
CA SER A 280 -25.99 20.94 -16.30
C SER A 280 -25.83 20.90 -17.82
N GLU A 281 -24.59 20.96 -18.31
CA GLU A 281 -24.27 20.86 -19.74
C GLU A 281 -24.38 19.40 -20.25
N GLU A 282 -24.04 18.40 -19.43
CA GLU A 282 -24.22 16.97 -19.79
C GLU A 282 -25.68 16.50 -19.75
N MET A 283 -26.54 17.13 -18.94
CA MET A 283 -27.98 16.80 -18.90
C MET A 283 -28.78 17.42 -20.04
N MET A 284 -28.19 18.26 -20.89
CA MET A 284 -28.91 18.78 -22.06
C MET A 284 -28.99 17.71 -23.16
N PRO A 285 -30.21 17.30 -23.58
CA PRO A 285 -30.37 16.37 -24.68
C PRO A 285 -29.81 16.99 -25.95
N LYS A 286 -28.91 16.28 -26.62
CA LYS A 286 -28.47 16.62 -27.97
C LYS A 286 -29.67 16.45 -28.90
N LEU A 287 -30.29 17.57 -29.25
CA LEU A 287 -31.33 17.67 -30.29
C LEU A 287 -30.75 17.38 -31.67
#